data_AF-A0A4Q3VQK4-F1
#
_entry.id   AF-A0A4Q3VQK4-F1
#
_cell.length_a   1.000
_cell.length_b   1.000
_cell.length_c   1.000
_cell.angle_alpha   90.00
_cell.angle_beta   90.00
_cell.angle_gamma   90.00
#
_symmetry.space_group_name_H-M   'P 1'
#
loop_
_entity.id
_entity.type
_entity.pdbx_description
1 polymer ?
#
loop_
_entity_poly.entity_id
_entity_poly.type
_entity_poly.pdbx_seq_one_letter_code
_entity_poly.pdbx_strand_id
1 'polypeptide(L)'
;MALIALTVLVLGFLAVRTGLKRKSSMVKMIAHMAFVIMVVLVAVLWFAERWNSAQDPRELRSGSYKFKRLHVVNRSKKLRNIYVSYSIRDPLDKTAMKITDSLQLHAETHNNSGALQIRVMTGEKTNFPQDFRVIITDSLGHETENYDAGRFLQNTQTSPENVLDKRAAEIWSLTIN
;
A
#
# COMPACT_ATOMS: atom_id res chain seq x y z
N MET A 1 10.79 31.27 -4.71
CA MET A 1 11.39 30.48 -5.81
C MET A 1 10.99 30.99 -7.19
N ALA A 2 9.70 31.00 -7.56
CA ALA A 2 9.27 31.42 -8.91
C ALA A 2 9.69 32.85 -9.31
N LEU A 3 9.60 33.81 -8.39
CA LEU A 3 10.02 35.19 -8.64
C LEU A 3 11.52 35.33 -8.94
N ILE A 4 12.36 34.53 -8.27
CA ILE A 4 13.83 34.52 -8.42
C ILE A 4 14.22 33.88 -9.76
N ALA A 5 13.56 32.79 -10.14
CA ALA A 5 13.79 32.14 -11.44
C ALA A 5 13.43 33.07 -12.62
N LEU A 6 12.32 33.79 -12.50
CA LEU A 6 11.89 34.77 -13.50
C LEU A 6 12.91 35.92 -13.64
N THR A 7 13.44 36.43 -12.51
CA THR A 7 14.45 37.50 -12.55
C THR A 7 15.75 37.05 -13.19
N VAL A 8 16.22 35.83 -12.89
CA VAL A 8 17.43 35.26 -13.50
C VAL A 8 17.25 35.07 -15.02
N LEU A 9 16.08 34.62 -15.47
CA LEU A 9 15.77 34.47 -16.90
C LEU A 9 15.79 35.81 -17.65
N VAL A 10 15.16 36.84 -17.07
CA VAL A 10 15.11 38.18 -17.66
C VAL A 10 16.51 38.80 -17.72
N LEU A 11 17.30 38.65 -16.65
CA LEU A 11 18.69 39.15 -16.61
C LEU A 11 19.59 38.40 -17.61
N GLY A 12 19.46 37.08 -17.72
CA GLY A 12 20.20 36.27 -18.69
C GLY A 12 19.87 36.66 -20.14
N PHE A 13 18.59 36.87 -20.44
CA PHE A 13 18.16 37.34 -21.76
C PHE A 13 18.71 38.73 -22.10
N LEU A 14 18.65 39.66 -21.14
CA LEU A 14 19.21 41.00 -21.29
C LEU A 14 20.73 40.94 -21.52
N ALA A 15 21.46 40.09 -20.80
CA ALA A 15 22.90 39.92 -20.95
C ALA A 15 23.30 39.39 -22.34
N VAL A 16 22.58 38.37 -22.85
CA VAL A 16 22.77 37.85 -24.21
C VAL A 16 22.50 38.94 -25.25
N ARG A 17 21.42 39.71 -25.07
CA ARG A 17 21.04 40.81 -25.97
C ARG A 17 22.06 41.94 -25.97
N THR A 18 22.59 42.35 -24.81
CA THR A 18 23.58 43.42 -24.71
C THR A 18 24.97 43.00 -25.19
N GLY A 19 25.39 41.76 -24.89
CA GLY A 19 26.69 41.22 -25.29
C GLY A 19 26.84 41.00 -26.80
N LEU A 20 25.73 40.82 -27.51
CA LEU A 20 25.73 40.54 -28.95
C LEU A 20 25.48 41.77 -29.83
N LYS A 21 25.37 42.99 -29.29
CA LYS A 21 25.01 44.20 -30.04
C LYS A 21 25.80 44.39 -31.36
N ARG A 22 27.12 44.12 -31.35
CA ARG A 22 28.02 44.30 -32.51
C ARG A 22 28.17 43.07 -33.42
N LYS A 23 27.49 41.96 -33.15
CA LYS A 23 27.57 40.72 -33.95
C LYS A 23 26.54 40.71 -35.09
N SER A 24 26.79 39.87 -36.10
CA SER A 24 25.87 39.69 -37.23
C SER A 24 24.51 39.14 -36.77
N SER A 25 23.46 39.37 -37.56
CA SER A 25 22.10 38.92 -37.26
C SER A 25 22.00 37.40 -37.08
N MET A 26 22.77 36.63 -37.86
CA MET A 26 22.79 35.16 -37.80
C MET A 26 23.30 34.66 -36.44
N VAL A 27 24.37 35.26 -35.91
CA VAL A 27 24.94 34.90 -34.60
C VAL A 27 23.97 35.25 -33.47
N LYS A 28 23.27 36.38 -33.58
CA LYS A 28 22.22 36.77 -32.63
C LYS A 28 21.11 35.73 -32.58
N MET A 29 20.63 35.29 -33.75
CA MET A 29 19.57 34.29 -33.85
C MET A 29 19.97 32.94 -33.24
N ILE A 30 21.18 32.46 -33.56
CA ILE A 30 21.72 31.20 -33.00
C ILE A 30 21.82 31.29 -31.47
N ALA A 31 22.32 32.40 -30.94
CA ALA A 31 22.44 32.57 -29.49
C ALA A 31 21.08 32.63 -28.78
N HIS A 32 20.05 33.23 -29.40
CA HIS A 32 18.70 33.22 -28.84
C HIS A 32 18.10 31.82 -28.86
N MET A 33 18.25 31.08 -29.97
CA MET A 33 17.84 29.68 -30.05
C MET A 33 18.51 28.82 -28.98
N ALA A 34 19.82 28.95 -28.81
CA ALA A 34 20.57 28.22 -27.78
C ALA A 34 20.09 28.55 -26.37
N PHE A 35 19.81 29.84 -26.09
CA PHE A 35 19.26 30.26 -24.80
C PHE A 35 17.88 29.65 -24.55
N VAL A 36 16.97 29.68 -25.54
CA VAL A 36 15.64 29.06 -25.41
C VAL A 36 15.75 27.56 -25.12
N ILE A 37 16.61 26.84 -25.84
CA ILE A 37 16.85 25.40 -25.61
C ILE A 37 17.34 25.15 -24.18
N MET A 38 18.28 25.95 -23.69
CA MET A 38 18.79 25.85 -22.32
C MET A 38 17.67 26.04 -21.28
N VAL A 39 16.79 27.02 -21.48
CA VAL A 39 15.65 27.27 -20.58
C VAL A 39 14.69 26.08 -20.56
N VAL A 40 14.39 25.50 -21.73
CA VAL A 40 13.54 24.31 -21.82
C VAL A 40 14.17 23.13 -21.08
N LEU A 41 15.48 22.89 -21.25
CA LEU A 41 16.18 21.81 -20.55
C LEU A 41 16.14 21.96 -19.03
N VAL A 42 16.37 23.17 -18.51
CA VAL A 42 16.27 23.45 -17.08
C VAL A 42 14.84 23.23 -16.58
N ALA A 43 13.84 23.65 -17.34
CA ALA A 43 12.43 23.41 -16.98
C ALA A 43 12.08 21.91 -16.94
N VAL A 44 12.56 21.14 -17.92
CA VAL A 44 12.35 19.68 -17.97
C VAL A 44 13.02 18.99 -16.78
N LEU A 45 14.27 19.34 -16.45
CA LEU A 45 14.99 18.80 -15.30
C LEU A 45 14.28 19.13 -13.99
N TRP A 46 13.87 20.39 -13.81
CA TRP A 46 13.12 20.81 -12.64
C TRP A 46 11.78 20.09 -12.51
N PHE A 47 11.08 19.89 -13.63
CA PHE A 47 9.83 19.13 -13.66
C PHE A 47 10.06 17.66 -13.34
N ALA A 48 11.14 17.05 -13.84
CA ALA A 48 11.51 15.66 -13.53
C ALA A 48 11.83 15.47 -12.04
N GLU A 49 12.59 16.38 -11.43
CA GLU A 49 12.86 16.37 -9.99
C GLU A 49 11.56 16.50 -9.19
N ARG A 50 10.69 17.45 -9.57
CA ARG A 50 9.39 17.60 -8.90
C ARG A 50 8.47 16.42 -9.12
N TRP A 51 8.48 15.82 -10.30
CA TRP A 51 7.69 14.63 -10.60
C TRP A 51 8.10 13.46 -9.71
N ASN A 52 9.41 13.24 -9.54
CA ASN A 52 9.93 12.24 -8.60
C ASN A 52 9.68 12.61 -7.14
N SER A 53 9.65 13.89 -6.80
CA SER A 53 9.44 14.37 -5.42
C SER A 53 7.96 14.49 -5.02
N ALA A 54 7.05 14.56 -5.99
CA ALA A 54 5.61 14.72 -5.77
C ALA A 54 4.88 13.39 -5.50
N GLN A 55 5.56 12.26 -5.67
CA GLN A 55 5.08 10.99 -5.13
C GLN A 55 5.20 11.06 -3.61
N ASP A 56 4.13 11.48 -2.94
CA ASP A 56 4.04 11.44 -1.48
C ASP A 56 4.38 10.01 -1.02
N PRO A 57 5.35 9.80 -0.10
CA PRO A 57 5.61 8.49 0.49
C PRO A 57 4.35 7.81 1.05
N ARG A 58 3.30 8.57 1.37
CA ARG A 58 1.99 8.07 1.79
C ARG A 58 1.18 7.44 0.66
N GLU A 59 1.33 7.91 -0.58
CA GLU A 59 0.70 7.29 -1.76
C GLU A 59 1.43 6.00 -2.18
N LEU A 60 2.75 5.94 -1.97
CA LEU A 60 3.51 4.68 -2.06
C LEU A 60 3.07 3.67 -0.99
N ARG A 61 2.73 4.13 0.22
CA ARG A 61 2.22 3.28 1.32
C ARG A 61 0.84 2.71 1.01
N SER A 62 -0.09 3.49 0.46
CA SER A 62 -1.47 3.03 0.19
C SER A 62 -1.56 1.97 -0.92
N GLY A 63 -0.62 1.97 -1.88
CA GLY A 63 -0.54 0.96 -2.94
C GLY A 63 0.10 -0.38 -2.54
N SER A 64 0.72 -0.45 -1.36
CA SER A 64 1.52 -1.63 -0.95
C SER A 64 0.75 -2.70 -0.20
N TYR A 65 -0.50 -2.44 0.21
CA TYR A 65 -1.32 -3.41 0.96
C TYR A 65 -2.57 -3.80 0.19
N LYS A 66 -2.88 -5.09 0.17
CA LYS A 66 -4.18 -5.65 -0.22
C LYS A 66 -4.95 -6.07 1.02
N PHE A 67 -6.27 -5.99 0.95
CA PHE A 67 -7.15 -6.51 2.00
C PHE A 67 -7.75 -7.83 1.55
N LYS A 68 -7.63 -8.82 2.42
CA LYS A 68 -8.29 -10.13 2.30
C LYS A 68 -9.36 -10.25 3.36
N ARG A 69 -10.35 -11.10 3.14
CA ARG A 69 -11.47 -11.25 4.06
C ARG A 69 -11.41 -12.61 4.75
N LEU A 70 -11.42 -12.61 6.07
CA LEU A 70 -11.72 -13.79 6.87
C LEU A 70 -13.19 -13.74 7.26
N HIS A 71 -14.00 -14.57 6.61
CA HIS A 71 -15.39 -14.81 6.98
C HIS A 71 -15.46 -15.95 7.99
N VAL A 72 -16.13 -15.74 9.11
CA VAL A 72 -16.26 -16.74 10.17
C VAL A 72 -17.73 -17.05 10.38
N VAL A 73 -18.07 -18.33 10.51
CA VAL A 73 -19.43 -18.82 10.77
C VAL A 73 -19.41 -19.69 12.02
N ASN A 74 -20.14 -19.25 13.04
CA ASN A 74 -20.37 -19.96 14.29
C ASN A 74 -21.59 -20.90 14.16
N ARG A 75 -21.34 -22.21 14.16
CA ARG A 75 -22.37 -23.24 14.26
C ARG A 75 -22.61 -23.70 15.70
N SER A 76 -21.91 -23.12 16.66
CA SER A 76 -22.11 -23.43 18.06
C SER A 76 -23.44 -22.88 18.58
N LYS A 77 -24.05 -23.58 19.53
CA LYS A 77 -25.17 -23.03 20.33
C LYS A 77 -24.73 -21.98 21.35
N LYS A 78 -23.43 -21.68 21.42
CA LYS A 78 -22.83 -20.74 22.36
C LYS A 78 -22.20 -19.56 21.63
N LEU A 79 -22.09 -18.45 22.35
CA LEU A 79 -21.32 -17.29 21.90
C LEU A 79 -19.83 -17.65 21.82
N ARG A 80 -19.16 -17.16 20.77
CA ARG A 80 -17.73 -17.33 20.52
C ARG A 80 -17.08 -15.98 20.28
N ASN A 81 -15.91 -15.77 20.89
CA ASN A 81 -15.04 -14.64 20.56
C ASN A 81 -13.89 -15.14 19.71
N ILE A 82 -13.58 -14.42 18.64
CA ILE A 82 -12.52 -14.75 17.70
C ILE A 82 -11.49 -13.65 17.79
N TYR A 83 -10.23 -14.02 18.00
CA TYR A 83 -9.08 -13.13 18.02
C TYR A 83 -8.13 -13.53 16.89
N VAL A 84 -7.79 -12.58 16.04
CA VAL A 84 -6.85 -12.79 14.94
C VAL A 84 -5.64 -11.92 15.20
N SER A 85 -4.44 -12.53 15.17
CA SER A 85 -3.19 -11.81 15.32
C SER A 85 -2.22 -12.20 14.21
N TYR A 86 -1.49 -11.21 13.69
CA TYR A 86 -0.53 -11.43 12.62
C TYR A 86 0.48 -10.29 12.54
N SER A 87 1.57 -10.53 11.85
CA SER A 87 2.63 -9.58 11.58
C SER A 87 2.67 -9.24 10.10
N ILE A 88 2.84 -7.96 9.78
CA ILE A 88 3.19 -7.51 8.43
C ILE A 88 4.53 -6.80 8.48
N ARG A 89 5.42 -7.13 7.56
CA ARG A 89 6.68 -6.42 7.38
C ARG A 89 6.51 -5.40 6.26
N ASP A 90 6.71 -4.12 6.57
CA ASP A 90 6.76 -3.09 5.55
C ASP A 90 8.10 -3.23 4.79
N PRO A 91 8.12 -3.22 3.45
CA PRO A 91 9.36 -3.31 2.68
C PRO A 91 10.28 -2.10 2.90
N LEU A 92 9.73 -0.95 3.33
CA LEU A 92 10.49 0.27 3.62
C LEU A 92 10.92 0.37 5.09
N ASP A 93 10.19 -0.28 6.00
CA ASP A 93 10.49 -0.29 7.43
C ASP A 93 10.86 -1.72 7.88
N LYS A 94 12.11 -1.91 8.33
CA LYS A 94 12.60 -3.23 8.74
C LYS A 94 11.87 -3.80 9.96
N THR A 95 11.02 -3.01 10.62
CA THR A 95 10.23 -3.44 11.77
C THR A 95 8.92 -4.13 11.33
N ALA A 96 8.61 -5.27 11.94
CA ALA A 96 7.36 -5.96 11.72
C ALA A 96 6.24 -5.30 12.54
N MET A 97 5.19 -4.84 11.87
CA MET A 97 3.99 -4.33 12.52
C MET A 97 3.09 -5.50 12.94
N LYS A 98 2.85 -5.63 14.24
CA LYS A 98 1.88 -6.59 14.77
C LYS A 98 0.48 -5.99 14.74
N ILE A 99 -0.46 -6.73 14.15
CA ILE A 99 -1.87 -6.38 14.09
C ILE A 99 -2.66 -7.41 14.88
N THR A 100 -3.66 -6.95 15.62
CA THR A 100 -4.61 -7.81 16.32
C THR A 100 -6.00 -7.25 16.12
N ASP A 101 -6.94 -8.13 15.78
CA ASP A 101 -8.34 -7.80 15.56
C ASP A 101 -9.23 -8.85 16.22
N SER A 102 -10.49 -8.51 16.49
CA SER A 102 -11.41 -9.40 17.19
C SER A 102 -12.84 -9.27 16.70
N LEU A 103 -13.56 -10.38 16.73
CA LEU A 103 -14.97 -10.49 16.35
C LEU A 103 -15.71 -11.31 17.40
N GLN A 104 -16.89 -10.85 17.81
CA GLN A 104 -17.79 -11.63 18.65
C GLN A 104 -18.94 -12.17 17.79
N LEU A 105 -19.18 -13.48 17.86
CA LEU A 105 -20.26 -14.16 17.16
C LEU A 105 -21.21 -14.78 18.16
N HIS A 106 -22.50 -14.51 17.98
CA HIS A 106 -23.55 -15.09 18.79
C HIS A 106 -23.81 -16.55 18.38
N ALA A 107 -24.64 -17.24 19.17
CA ALA A 107 -25.02 -18.62 18.90
C ALA A 107 -25.67 -18.77 17.52
N GLU A 108 -25.63 -19.97 16.95
CA GLU A 108 -26.10 -20.30 15.59
C GLU A 108 -27.47 -19.69 15.20
N THR A 109 -28.36 -19.52 16.17
CA THR A 109 -29.72 -18.96 15.99
C THR A 109 -29.79 -17.44 15.78
N HIS A 110 -28.73 -16.68 16.10
CA HIS A 110 -28.72 -15.22 16.06
C HIS A 110 -27.34 -14.70 15.64
N ASN A 111 -27.25 -13.86 14.59
CA ASN A 111 -26.02 -13.20 14.11
C ASN A 111 -24.74 -14.02 14.30
N ASN A 112 -24.73 -15.21 13.68
CA ASN A 112 -23.72 -16.23 13.91
C ASN A 112 -22.55 -16.15 12.92
N SER A 113 -22.49 -15.13 12.07
CA SER A 113 -21.41 -14.96 11.11
C SER A 113 -20.91 -13.52 11.10
N GLY A 114 -19.68 -13.34 10.63
CA GLY A 114 -19.08 -12.03 10.50
C GLY A 114 -17.77 -12.09 9.73
N ALA A 115 -17.20 -10.94 9.43
CA ALA A 115 -16.01 -10.85 8.61
C ALA A 115 -14.97 -9.91 9.22
N LEU A 116 -13.71 -10.32 9.14
CA LEU A 116 -12.53 -9.53 9.50
C LEU A 116 -11.73 -9.20 8.25
N GLN A 117 -11.18 -7.99 8.20
CA GLN A 117 -10.30 -7.57 7.11
C GLN A 117 -8.84 -7.80 7.50
N ILE A 118 -8.17 -8.65 6.74
CA ILE A 118 -6.77 -9.02 6.95
C ILE A 118 -5.93 -8.27 5.93
N ARG A 119 -5.00 -7.46 6.43
CA ARG A 119 -4.03 -6.74 5.59
C ARG A 119 -2.91 -7.68 5.17
N VAL A 120 -2.56 -7.66 3.89
CA VAL A 120 -1.43 -8.41 3.32
C VAL A 120 -0.61 -7.51 2.40
N MET A 121 0.70 -7.75 2.32
CA MET A 121 1.57 -7.01 1.40
C MET A 121 1.33 -7.42 -0.05
N THR A 122 1.26 -6.43 -0.94
CA THR A 122 1.24 -6.62 -2.39
C THR A 122 2.66 -6.90 -2.89
N GLY A 123 2.86 -8.02 -3.58
CA GLY A 123 4.13 -8.34 -4.24
C GLY A 123 5.08 -9.27 -3.48
N GLU A 124 4.78 -9.61 -2.22
CA GLU A 124 5.44 -10.75 -1.56
C GLU A 124 4.96 -12.06 -2.19
N LYS A 125 5.86 -13.04 -2.34
CA LYS A 125 5.55 -14.37 -2.89
C LYS A 125 4.42 -15.10 -2.13
N THR A 126 4.11 -14.69 -0.90
CA THR A 126 3.24 -15.46 0.00
C THR A 126 1.79 -14.97 0.13
N ASN A 127 1.42 -13.77 -0.33
CA ASN A 127 0.03 -13.23 -0.26
C ASN A 127 -0.72 -13.50 1.08
N PHE A 128 0.01 -13.71 2.18
CA PHE A 128 -0.47 -14.24 3.44
C PHE A 128 0.38 -13.66 4.58
N PRO A 129 -0.22 -13.30 5.73
CA PRO A 129 0.51 -12.66 6.82
C PRO A 129 1.56 -13.56 7.48
N GLN A 130 2.57 -12.95 8.10
CA GLN A 130 3.53 -13.64 8.97
C GLN A 130 2.93 -13.81 10.37
N ASP A 131 3.43 -14.79 11.14
CA ASP A 131 3.00 -15.08 12.52
C ASP A 131 1.48 -15.19 12.70
N PHE A 132 0.77 -15.62 11.65
CA PHE A 132 -0.69 -15.65 11.64
C PHE A 132 -1.25 -16.65 12.64
N ARG A 133 -2.17 -16.17 13.49
CA ARG A 133 -2.87 -16.98 14.48
C ARG A 133 -4.32 -16.53 14.62
N VAL A 134 -5.22 -17.51 14.73
CA VAL A 134 -6.62 -17.31 15.11
C VAL A 134 -6.88 -18.10 16.40
N ILE A 135 -7.36 -17.40 17.42
CA ILE A 135 -7.75 -17.99 18.71
C ILE A 135 -9.25 -17.79 18.87
N ILE A 136 -9.95 -18.86 19.26
CA ILE A 136 -11.38 -18.83 19.54
C ILE A 136 -11.56 -19.09 21.02
N THR A 137 -12.33 -18.25 21.69
CA THR A 137 -12.68 -18.41 23.10
C THR A 137 -14.18 -18.54 23.28
N ASP A 138 -14.57 -19.13 24.41
CA ASP A 138 -15.93 -19.05 24.91
C ASP A 138 -16.25 -17.66 25.53
N SER A 139 -17.46 -17.52 26.06
CA SER A 139 -17.93 -16.31 26.75
C SER A 139 -17.20 -16.02 28.07
N LEU A 140 -16.47 -16.98 28.62
CA LEU A 140 -15.66 -16.85 29.84
C LEU A 140 -14.20 -16.55 29.53
N GLY A 141 -13.81 -16.52 28.24
CA GLY A 141 -12.46 -16.26 27.80
C GLY A 141 -11.57 -17.52 27.75
N HIS A 142 -12.12 -18.71 27.92
CA HIS A 142 -11.34 -19.94 27.77
C HIS A 142 -11.13 -20.26 26.29
N GLU A 143 -9.88 -20.54 25.92
CA GLU A 143 -9.52 -20.99 24.58
C GLU A 143 -10.19 -22.33 24.26
N THR A 144 -11.00 -22.35 23.19
CA THR A 144 -11.65 -23.57 22.69
C THR A 144 -10.96 -24.10 21.45
N GLU A 145 -10.46 -23.21 20.59
CA GLU A 145 -9.75 -23.58 19.36
C GLU A 145 -8.63 -22.59 19.08
N ASN A 146 -7.56 -23.09 18.46
CA ASN A 146 -6.38 -22.31 18.12
C ASN A 146 -5.79 -22.80 16.81
N TYR A 147 -5.65 -21.86 15.88
CA TYR A 147 -5.20 -22.09 14.53
C TYR A 147 -3.94 -21.27 14.29
N ASP A 148 -2.82 -21.95 14.10
CA ASP A 148 -1.69 -21.37 13.37
C ASP A 148 -2.01 -21.30 11.86
N ALA A 149 -1.12 -20.68 11.10
CA ALA A 149 -1.26 -20.56 9.64
C ALA A 149 -1.53 -21.89 8.92
N GLY A 150 -0.87 -22.98 9.32
CA GLY A 150 -1.02 -24.28 8.68
C GLY A 150 -2.38 -24.90 8.96
N ARG A 151 -2.75 -24.96 10.25
CA ARG A 151 -4.04 -25.48 10.69
C ARG A 151 -5.20 -24.64 10.16
N PHE A 152 -5.04 -23.32 10.10
CA PHE A 152 -6.02 -22.42 9.52
C PHE A 152 -6.31 -22.77 8.06
N LEU A 153 -5.28 -22.83 7.20
CA LEU A 153 -5.45 -23.10 5.76
C LEU A 153 -6.07 -24.48 5.49
N GLN A 154 -5.80 -25.47 6.35
CA GLN A 154 -6.42 -26.79 6.26
C GLN A 154 -7.92 -26.77 6.59
N ASN A 155 -8.32 -25.97 7.58
CA ASN A 155 -9.71 -25.91 8.07
C ASN A 155 -10.58 -24.84 7.41
N THR A 156 -9.98 -23.98 6.57
CA THR A 156 -10.72 -22.96 5.83
C THR A 156 -11.09 -23.40 4.41
N GLN A 157 -12.28 -22.98 3.99
CA GLN A 157 -12.65 -22.92 2.57
C GLN A 157 -12.16 -21.60 1.98
N THR A 158 -11.93 -21.55 0.67
CA THR A 158 -11.48 -20.35 -0.04
C THR A 158 -12.50 -19.91 -1.07
N SER A 159 -12.59 -18.60 -1.32
CA SER A 159 -13.24 -18.07 -2.52
C SER A 159 -12.20 -17.31 -3.36
N PRO A 160 -12.01 -17.67 -4.65
CA PRO A 160 -12.63 -18.81 -5.33
C PRO A 160 -12.21 -20.19 -4.76
N GLU A 161 -12.99 -21.25 -5.02
CA GLU A 161 -12.78 -22.58 -4.41
C GLU A 161 -11.58 -23.34 -5.00
N ASN A 162 -11.19 -23.03 -6.24
CA ASN A 162 -10.15 -23.76 -6.99
C ASN A 162 -8.78 -23.07 -7.00
N VAL A 163 -8.42 -22.37 -5.92
CA VAL A 163 -7.10 -21.72 -5.83
C VAL A 163 -6.05 -22.78 -5.48
N LEU A 164 -5.04 -22.93 -6.33
CA LEU A 164 -3.95 -23.91 -6.16
C LEU A 164 -3.20 -23.75 -4.82
N ASP A 165 -3.00 -22.50 -4.40
CA ASP A 165 -2.49 -22.14 -3.08
C ASP A 165 -3.54 -21.32 -2.33
N LYS A 166 -4.13 -21.91 -1.29
CA LYS A 166 -5.13 -21.25 -0.43
C LYS A 166 -4.62 -19.94 0.17
N ARG A 167 -3.31 -19.75 0.32
CA ARG A 167 -2.71 -18.48 0.77
C ARG A 167 -2.99 -17.33 -0.20
N ALA A 168 -3.18 -17.62 -1.47
CA ALA A 168 -3.46 -16.63 -2.50
C ALA A 168 -4.93 -16.20 -2.55
N ALA A 169 -5.85 -16.96 -1.95
CA ALA A 169 -7.29 -16.66 -1.98
C ALA A 169 -7.65 -15.28 -1.41
N GLU A 170 -8.70 -14.66 -1.96
CA GLU A 170 -9.17 -13.33 -1.51
C GLU A 170 -10.02 -13.44 -0.24
N ILE A 171 -10.76 -14.54 -0.12
CA ILE A 171 -11.64 -14.82 1.02
C ILE A 171 -11.31 -16.18 1.61
N TRP A 172 -11.15 -16.23 2.92
CA TRP A 172 -11.12 -17.45 3.72
C TRP A 172 -12.40 -17.56 4.52
N SER A 173 -13.05 -18.71 4.46
CA SER A 173 -14.24 -19.03 5.24
C SER A 173 -13.90 -20.09 6.29
N LEU A 174 -14.01 -19.72 7.57
CA LEU A 174 -13.79 -20.60 8.71
C LEU A 174 -15.13 -20.93 9.38
N THR A 175 -15.44 -22.21 9.52
CA THR A 175 -16.63 -22.67 10.24
C THR A 175 -16.20 -23.26 11.58
N ILE A 176 -16.83 -22.82 12.67
CA ILE A 176 -16.45 -23.13 14.06
C ILE A 176 -17.65 -23.76 14.78
N ASN A 177 -17.43 -24.66 15.73
CA ASN A 177 -18.49 -25.47 16.38
C ASN A 177 -18.65 -25.24 17.90
#